data_AF-A0A8T5DXG0-F1
#
_entry.id   AF-A0A8T5DXG0-F1
#
_cell.length_a   1.000
_cell.length_b   1.000
_cell.length_c   1.000
_cell.angle_alpha   90.00
_cell.angle_beta   90.00
_cell.angle_gamma   90.00
#
_symmetry.space_group_name_H-M   'P 1'
#
loop_
_entity.id
_entity.type
_entity.pdbx_description
1 polymer ?
#
loop_
_entity_poly.entity_id
_entity_poly.type
_entity_poly.pdbx_seq_one_letter_code
_entity_poly.pdbx_strand_id
1 'polypeptide(L)' 'MPEEKKFSRDIVGKTIVSKTGKKFGVVGDLVFETRTGELIYILLSNATEFAGNLNLERSK' A
#
# COMPACT_ATOMS: atom_id res chain seq x y z
N MET A 1 -6.02 -20.84 -13.20
CA MET A 1 -6.19 -20.71 -11.74
C MET A 1 -7.06 -19.50 -11.53
N PRO A 2 -8.25 -19.59 -10.89
CA PRO A 2 -8.95 -18.38 -10.51
C PRO A 2 -8.02 -17.55 -9.63
N GLU A 3 -7.84 -16.27 -9.95
CA GLU A 3 -6.98 -15.38 -9.16
C GLU A 3 -7.44 -15.43 -7.70
N GLU A 4 -6.53 -15.88 -6.84
CA GLU A 4 -6.81 -16.03 -5.42
C GLU A 4 -7.06 -14.64 -4.82
N LYS A 5 -8.33 -14.36 -4.49
CA LYS A 5 -8.72 -13.10 -3.88
C LYS A 5 -8.11 -13.03 -2.48
N LYS A 6 -7.36 -11.97 -2.20
CA LYS A 6 -6.85 -11.67 -0.85
C LYS A 6 -7.80 -10.73 -0.14
N PHE A 7 -8.11 -11.01 1.12
CA PHE A 7 -8.91 -10.09 1.92
C PHE A 7 -8.08 -8.85 2.29
N SER A 8 -8.72 -7.69 2.35
CA SER A 8 -8.07 -6.44 2.74
C SER A 8 -7.38 -6.55 4.11
N ARG A 9 -8.01 -7.23 5.06
CA ARG A 9 -7.45 -7.50 6.40
C ARG A 9 -6.14 -8.28 6.36
N ASP A 10 -5.91 -9.08 5.32
CA ASP A 10 -4.66 -9.81 5.16
C ASP A 10 -3.55 -8.91 4.60
N ILE A 11 -3.89 -7.78 3.97
CA ILE A 11 -2.95 -6.84 3.33
C ILE A 11 -2.59 -5.69 4.28
N VAL A 12 -3.58 -5.16 4.99
CA VAL A 12 -3.39 -4.09 5.98
C VAL A 12 -2.41 -4.55 7.07
N GLY A 13 -1.47 -3.69 7.46
CA GLY A 13 -0.41 -4.00 8.40
C GLY A 13 0.80 -4.73 7.81
N LYS A 14 0.77 -5.15 6.53
CA LYS A 14 1.96 -5.73 5.89
C LYS A 14 3.04 -4.66 5.64
N THR A 15 4.30 -5.07 5.75
CA THR A 15 5.44 -4.23 5.41
C THR A 15 5.61 -4.14 3.90
N ILE A 16 5.81 -2.92 3.40
CA ILE A 16 6.07 -2.64 1.98
C ILE A 16 7.58 -2.49 1.79
N VAL A 17 8.14 -3.24 0.85
CA VAL A 17 9.56 -3.23 0.51
C VAL A 17 9.76 -3.07 -0.99
N SER A 18 10.87 -2.45 -1.39
CA SER A 18 11.35 -2.48 -2.77
C SER A 18 11.75 -3.89 -3.19
N LYS A 19 11.94 -4.11 -4.49
CA LYS A 19 12.56 -5.33 -5.03
C LYS A 19 13.96 -5.60 -4.45
N THR A 20 14.66 -4.55 -4.02
CA THR A 20 15.99 -4.63 -3.39
C THR A 20 15.94 -4.75 -1.86
N GLY A 21 14.74 -4.87 -1.27
CA GLY A 21 14.56 -5.05 0.18
C GLY A 21 14.53 -3.77 1.00
N LYS A 22 14.57 -2.58 0.39
CA LYS A 22 14.44 -1.31 1.13
C LYS A 22 13.01 -1.12 1.61
N LYS A 23 12.83 -0.90 2.91
CA LYS A 23 11.52 -0.67 3.51
C LYS A 23 10.98 0.72 3.17
N PHE A 24 9.73 0.78 2.73
CA PHE A 24 9.00 2.03 2.51
C PHE A 24 8.15 2.38 3.71
N GLY A 25 7.51 1.39 4.33
CA GLY A 25 6.60 1.59 5.45
C GLY A 25 5.73 0.36 5.66
N VAL A 26 4.51 0.59 6.13
CA VAL A 26 3.48 -0.43 6.38
C VAL A 26 2.21 -0.03 5.64
N VAL A 27 1.43 -0.99 5.15
CA VAL A 27 0.09 -0.74 4.61
C VAL A 27 -0.79 -0.21 5.74
N GLY A 28 -1.18 1.06 5.67
CA GLY A 28 -2.10 1.69 6.61
C GLY A 28 -3.55 1.47 6.23
N ASP A 29 -3.87 1.80 4.99
CA ASP A 29 -5.22 1.71 4.45
C ASP A 29 -5.19 1.48 2.93
N LEU A 30 -6.34 1.14 2.36
CA LEU A 30 -6.56 0.92 0.93
C LEU A 30 -7.61 1.90 0.43
N VAL A 31 -7.26 2.69 -0.59
CA VAL A 31 -8.21 3.58 -1.27
C VAL A 31 -8.67 2.87 -2.53
N PHE A 32 -9.97 2.70 -2.67
CA PHE A 32 -10.57 2.01 -3.81
C PHE A 32 -11.83 2.72 -4.27
N GLU A 33 -12.19 2.53 -5.54
CA GLU A 33 -13.46 3.01 -6.08
C GLU A 33 -14.58 2.11 -5.57
N THR A 34 -15.56 2.69 -4.88
CA THR A 34 -16.59 1.92 -4.15
C THR A 34 -17.54 1.12 -5.05
N ARG A 35 -17.79 1.57 -6.28
CA ARG A 35 -18.74 0.92 -7.20
C ARG A 35 -18.12 -0.29 -7.91
N THR A 36 -16.86 -0.23 -8.30
CA THR A 36 -16.16 -1.32 -8.99
C THR A 36 -15.31 -2.17 -8.04
N GLY A 37 -14.91 -1.63 -6.90
CA GLY A 37 -13.92 -2.23 -6.00
C GLY A 37 -12.48 -2.10 -6.48
N GLU A 38 -12.22 -1.26 -7.50
CA GLU A 38 -10.89 -1.06 -8.06
C GLU A 38 -9.96 -0.38 -7.07
N LEU A 39 -8.82 -1.00 -6.77
CA LEU A 39 -7.80 -0.42 -5.90
C LEU A 39 -7.10 0.74 -6.60
N ILE A 40 -7.16 1.93 -6.02
CA ILE A 40 -6.55 3.15 -6.56
C ILE A 40 -5.20 3.40 -5.86
N TYR A 41 -5.18 3.40 -4.53
CA TYR A 41 -3.98 3.69 -3.75
C TYR A 41 -3.82 2.78 -2.54
N ILE A 42 -2.57 2.63 -2.12
CA ILE A 42 -2.20 2.10 -0.80
C ILE A 42 -1.69 3.26 0.03
N LEU A 43 -2.32 3.52 1.17
CA LEU A 43 -1.81 4.49 2.13
C LEU A 43 -0.64 3.90 2.90
N LEU A 44 0.48 4.64 2.93
CA LEU A 44 1.65 4.27 3.69
C LEU A 44 1.53 4.79 5.13
N SER A 45 1.51 3.88 6.10
CA SER A 45 1.72 4.20 7.52
C SER A 45 3.18 3.98 7.89
N ASN A 46 3.67 4.77 8.87
CA ASN A 46 5.05 4.71 9.34
C ASN A 46 6.06 4.78 8.18
N ALA A 47 5.86 5.76 7.29
CA ALA A 47 6.71 5.96 6.12
C ALA A 47 8.16 6.21 6.54
N THR A 48 9.09 5.52 5.88
CA THR A 48 10.53 5.72 6.10
C THR A 48 11.00 6.98 5.40
N GLU A 49 12.14 7.54 5.83
CA GLU A 49 12.79 8.65 5.11
C GLU A 49 13.07 8.30 3.65
N PHE A 50 13.39 7.03 3.38
CA PHE A 50 13.56 6.54 2.01
C PHE A 50 12.28 6.75 1.18
N ALA A 51 11.10 6.43 1.73
CA ALA A 51 9.83 6.69 1.07
C ALA A 51 9.54 8.18 0.94
N GLY A 52 9.92 9.00 1.93
CA GLY A 52 9.75 10.46 1.89
C GLY A 52 10.57 11.17 0.80
N ASN A 53 11.68 10.57 0.38
CA ASN A 53 12.52 11.06 -0.73
C ASN A 53 11.99 10.65 -2.12
N LEU A 54 10.96 9.80 -2.18
CA LEU A 54 10.27 9.48 -3.42
C LEU A 54 9.21 10.54 -3.72
N ASN A 55 8.95 10.78 -5.01
CA ASN A 55 7.89 11.69 -5.44
C ASN A 55 6.51 11.00 -5.36
N LEU A 56 6.11 10.57 -4.16
CA LEU A 56 4.81 9.97 -3.89
C LEU A 56 3.76 11.05 -3.60
N GLU A 57 2.52 10.80 -4.02
CA GLU A 57 1.38 11.64 -3.67
C GLU A 57 1.22 11.67 -2.13
N ARG A 58 1.01 12.86 -1.58
CA ARG A 58 0.79 13.05 -0.14
C ARG A 58 -0.70 13.16 0.13
N SER A 59 -1.19 12.45 1.15
CA SER A 59 -2.55 12.67 1.63
C SER A 59 -2.70 14.11 2.12
N LYS A 60 -3.86 14.71 1.87
CA LYS A 60 -4.25 15.99 2.49
C LYS A 60 -4.35 15.88 4.00
#